data_AF-A0A8W8P688-F1
#
_entry.id   AF-A0A8W8P688-F1
#
_cell.length_a   1.000
_cell.length_b   1.000
_cell.length_c   1.000
_cell.angle_alpha   90.00
_cell.angle_beta   90.00
_cell.angle_gamma   90.00
#
_symmetry.space_group_name_H-M   'P 1'
#
loop_
_entity.id
_entity.type
_entity.pdbx_description
1 polymer ?
#
loop_
_entity_poly.entity_id
_entity_poly.type
_entity_poly.pdbx_seq_one_letter_code
_entity_poly.pdbx_strand_id
1 'polypeptide(L)'
;ENALQYYENAQDYLSLVRVYCYCGQMDKAAEICNNTGDRAACYHLGRQYENQDQIKEAIHFFTRAQAYFNAIRLCKEHGMEDQLMNLALMGRPEDMIEAARYYEQKPGAQDKAVMLYHKARNFSKALDLSFRARQFGALQLISGELDERADPELLKRCGDFFMENGQYDKAVDLLAIGKKYWEALKICMDQTVEINEDLAEKLTPSKDDAGIDTMERVKILEAIAEVCMHQGEYHLATKKFTQAGNKIKAMKALLKSGDTEKICFFANVSRQKEIYIMAANYLQSLDWRKDPEIMKNIIGFYTKGRALDSLAGFYDACAQVEIDEYQDYEKALRALGEAYKCLTKAKMNDEMLLEERLAQLKNKMALIKKFVTARRAFEENPEEGIKQCQILLEEPDLESGVRVGDVYGVMIEYYARRDRWKAAHAAIEEMKSRIPNMSIGYYVNMRTVEAVYRALDIPMGDMNRGKMNGVMDEEDGEIVEEEVDNIYGHDEV
;
A
#
# COMPACT_ATOMS: atom_id res chain seq x y z
N GLU A 1 53.74 -4.96 68.62
CA GLU A 1 52.71 -3.96 68.98
C GLU A 1 52.94 -2.61 68.31
N ASN A 2 54.12 -1.98 68.42
CA ASN A 2 54.37 -0.67 67.77
C ASN A 2 54.11 -0.63 66.25
N ALA A 3 54.44 -1.70 65.51
CA ALA A 3 54.20 -1.75 64.06
C ALA A 3 52.70 -1.74 63.67
N LEU A 4 51.82 -2.33 64.48
CA LEU A 4 50.37 -2.34 64.23
C LEU A 4 49.79 -0.93 64.35
N GLN A 5 50.23 -0.17 65.36
CA GLN A 5 49.80 1.22 65.54
C GLN A 5 50.22 2.12 64.36
N TYR A 6 51.40 1.90 63.79
CA TYR A 6 51.84 2.64 62.60
C TYR A 6 51.04 2.27 61.35
N TYR A 7 50.73 0.99 61.12
CA TYR A 7 49.91 0.58 59.98
C TYR A 7 48.44 1.04 60.12
N GLU A 8 47.91 1.09 61.33
CA GLU A 8 46.58 1.62 61.63
C GLU A 8 46.51 3.13 61.39
N ASN A 9 47.50 3.89 61.86
CA ASN A 9 47.59 5.32 61.58
C ASN A 9 47.81 5.63 60.09
N ALA A 10 48.49 4.73 59.36
CA ALA A 10 48.72 4.85 57.92
C ALA A 10 47.57 4.32 57.06
N GLN A 11 46.52 3.77 57.67
CA GLN A 11 45.39 3.12 56.98
C GLN A 11 45.84 2.00 56.00
N ASP A 12 46.97 1.35 56.27
CA ASP A 12 47.45 0.20 55.50
C ASP A 12 46.82 -1.08 56.05
N TYR A 13 45.55 -1.27 55.69
CA TYR A 13 44.73 -2.39 56.14
C TYR A 13 45.25 -3.74 55.63
N LEU A 14 45.92 -3.79 54.47
CA LEU A 14 46.53 -5.01 53.96
C LEU A 14 47.67 -5.49 54.85
N SER A 15 48.57 -4.59 55.24
CA SER A 15 49.68 -4.92 56.13
C SER A 15 49.19 -5.30 57.53
N LEU A 16 48.16 -4.61 58.05
CA LEU A 16 47.51 -5.00 59.30
C LEU A 16 46.96 -6.43 59.25
N VAL A 17 46.16 -6.74 58.22
CA VAL A 17 45.55 -8.06 58.06
C VAL A 17 46.61 -9.14 57.89
N ARG A 18 47.71 -8.87 57.17
CA ARG A 18 48.85 -9.81 57.06
C ARG A 18 49.47 -10.13 58.42
N VAL A 19 49.71 -9.12 59.25
CA VAL A 19 50.29 -9.31 60.59
C VAL A 19 49.33 -10.06 61.50
N TYR A 20 48.04 -9.70 61.52
CA TYR A 20 47.04 -10.41 62.33
C TYR A 20 46.84 -11.87 61.90
N CYS A 21 46.83 -12.14 60.59
CA CYS A 21 46.79 -13.50 60.06
C CYS A 21 48.04 -14.30 60.44
N TYR A 22 49.24 -13.70 60.37
CA TYR A 22 50.48 -14.35 60.79
C TYR A 22 50.49 -14.71 62.29
N CYS A 23 49.89 -13.84 63.12
CA CYS A 23 49.74 -14.08 64.56
C CYS A 23 48.58 -15.03 64.92
N GLY A 24 47.87 -15.61 63.94
CA GLY A 24 46.74 -16.51 64.16
C GLY A 24 45.46 -15.81 64.68
N GLN A 25 45.42 -14.47 64.71
CA GLN A 25 44.28 -13.69 65.19
C GLN A 25 43.30 -13.40 64.04
N MET A 26 42.67 -14.46 63.52
CA MET A 26 41.79 -14.39 62.35
C MET A 26 40.53 -13.56 62.60
N ASP A 27 40.00 -13.57 63.83
CA ASP A 27 38.80 -12.79 64.21
C ASP A 27 39.04 -11.28 64.10
N LYS A 28 40.20 -10.80 64.56
CA LYS A 28 40.56 -9.38 64.45
C LYS A 28 40.86 -8.98 63.01
N ALA A 29 41.47 -9.87 62.24
CA ALA A 29 41.65 -9.66 60.81
C ALA A 29 40.29 -9.57 60.07
N ALA A 30 39.34 -10.43 60.44
CA ALA A 30 37.98 -10.42 59.92
C ALA A 30 37.22 -9.14 60.29
N GLU A 31 37.35 -8.65 61.52
CA GLU A 31 36.76 -7.38 61.96
C GLU A 31 37.31 -6.19 61.16
N ILE A 32 38.64 -6.10 61.02
CA ILE A 32 39.29 -5.05 60.22
C ILE A 32 38.79 -5.11 58.78
N CYS A 33 38.78 -6.29 58.18
CA CYS A 33 38.19 -6.47 56.86
C CYS A 33 36.74 -5.96 56.89
N ASN A 34 35.86 -6.55 57.70
CA ASN A 34 34.43 -6.27 57.73
C ASN A 34 34.10 -4.77 57.85
N ASN A 35 34.88 -4.04 58.66
CA ASN A 35 34.71 -2.61 58.87
C ASN A 35 35.25 -1.75 57.70
N THR A 36 36.39 -2.14 57.10
CA THR A 36 37.09 -1.31 56.10
C THR A 36 36.66 -1.58 54.67
N GLY A 37 36.33 -2.84 54.35
CA GLY A 37 36.04 -3.27 52.99
C GLY A 37 37.24 -3.22 52.03
N ASP A 38 38.47 -3.10 52.52
CA ASP A 38 39.65 -3.00 51.67
C ASP A 38 39.84 -4.25 50.80
N ARG A 39 39.91 -4.08 49.48
CA ARG A 39 39.91 -5.21 48.53
C ARG A 39 41.11 -6.13 48.70
N ALA A 40 42.30 -5.57 48.92
CA ALA A 40 43.53 -6.35 49.04
C ALA A 40 43.58 -7.10 50.37
N ALA A 41 43.17 -6.45 51.46
CA ALA A 41 43.07 -7.06 52.78
C ALA A 41 42.05 -8.21 52.79
N CYS A 42 40.86 -7.99 52.22
CA CYS A 42 39.83 -9.03 52.08
C CYS A 42 40.30 -10.20 51.23
N TYR A 43 41.00 -9.94 50.12
CA TYR A 43 41.55 -11.00 49.27
C TYR A 43 42.58 -11.85 50.04
N HIS A 44 43.47 -11.21 50.78
CA HIS A 44 44.47 -11.90 51.58
C HIS A 44 43.82 -12.78 52.66
N LEU A 45 42.83 -12.23 53.37
CA LEU A 45 42.11 -12.98 54.40
C LEU A 45 41.30 -14.15 53.80
N GLY A 46 40.64 -13.95 52.67
CA GLY A 46 39.92 -15.02 51.95
C GLY A 46 40.82 -16.21 51.59
N ARG A 47 42.05 -15.94 51.13
CA ARG A 47 43.05 -16.99 50.84
C ARG A 47 43.51 -17.74 52.10
N GLN A 48 43.60 -17.05 53.23
CA GLN A 48 43.97 -17.71 54.49
C GLN A 48 42.86 -18.62 55.01
N TYR A 49 41.60 -18.19 54.90
CA TYR A 49 40.45 -19.04 55.22
C TYR A 49 40.33 -20.24 54.27
N GLU A 50 40.64 -20.05 52.99
CA GLU A 50 40.72 -21.14 52.02
C GLU A 50 41.78 -22.18 52.41
N ASN A 51 42.99 -21.76 52.78
CA ASN A 51 44.06 -22.65 53.25
C ASN A 51 43.70 -23.43 54.53
N GLN A 52 42.72 -22.95 55.30
CA GLN A 52 42.23 -23.57 56.54
C GLN A 52 40.95 -24.40 56.32
N ASP A 53 40.56 -24.66 55.07
CA ASP A 53 39.32 -25.35 54.69
C ASP A 53 38.03 -24.67 55.23
N GLN A 54 38.10 -23.38 55.59
CA GLN A 54 36.96 -22.58 56.04
C GLN A 54 36.27 -21.91 54.84
N ILE A 55 35.64 -22.75 54.01
CA ILE A 55 35.15 -22.38 52.67
C ILE A 55 34.09 -21.26 52.69
N LYS A 56 33.15 -21.28 53.64
CA LYS A 56 32.08 -20.27 53.72
C LYS A 56 32.64 -18.88 53.98
N GLU A 57 33.62 -18.77 54.88
CA GLU A 57 34.26 -17.50 55.20
C GLU A 57 35.20 -17.04 54.09
N ALA A 58 35.89 -17.98 53.44
CA ALA A 58 36.67 -17.69 52.23
C ALA A 58 35.79 -17.05 51.13
N ILE A 59 34.61 -17.62 50.86
CA ILE A 59 33.65 -17.08 49.88
C ILE A 59 33.18 -15.68 50.29
N HIS A 60 32.82 -15.45 51.56
CA HIS A 60 32.42 -14.14 52.07
C HIS A 60 33.48 -13.07 51.81
N PHE A 61 34.73 -13.34 52.19
CA PHE A 61 35.82 -12.38 52.02
C PHE A 61 36.26 -12.21 50.55
N PHE A 62 36.22 -13.26 49.72
CA PHE A 62 36.44 -13.12 48.28
C PHE A 62 35.35 -12.30 47.58
N THR A 63 34.09 -12.47 47.99
CA THR A 63 32.97 -11.67 47.49
C THR A 63 33.18 -10.20 47.84
N ARG A 64 33.55 -9.90 49.08
CA ARG A 64 33.82 -8.53 49.53
C ARG A 64 35.06 -7.91 48.91
N ALA A 65 36.04 -8.73 48.53
CA ALA A 65 37.19 -8.33 47.73
C ALA A 65 36.87 -8.07 46.25
N GLN A 66 35.63 -8.35 45.81
CA GLN A 66 35.23 -8.38 44.38
C GLN A 66 36.03 -9.40 43.54
N ALA A 67 36.60 -10.42 44.19
CA ALA A 67 37.33 -11.49 43.54
C ALA A 67 36.38 -12.65 43.21
N TYR A 68 35.36 -12.36 42.39
CA TYR A 68 34.26 -13.29 42.11
C TYR A 68 34.75 -14.59 41.46
N PHE A 69 35.77 -14.56 40.61
CA PHE A 69 36.37 -15.76 40.01
C PHE A 69 36.81 -16.80 41.06
N ASN A 70 37.46 -16.35 42.15
CA ASN A 70 37.90 -17.25 43.23
C ASN A 70 36.71 -17.77 44.05
N ALA A 71 35.75 -16.90 44.35
CA ALA A 71 34.53 -17.30 45.05
C ALA A 71 33.70 -18.32 44.23
N ILE A 72 33.60 -18.12 42.91
CA ILE A 72 32.94 -19.02 41.96
C ILE A 72 33.65 -20.37 41.90
N ARG A 73 35.00 -20.38 41.84
CA ARG A 73 35.78 -21.63 41.86
C ARG A 73 35.48 -22.45 43.12
N LEU A 74 35.53 -21.81 44.30
CA LEU A 74 35.21 -22.48 45.57
C LEU A 74 33.77 -22.99 45.61
N CYS A 75 32.81 -22.20 45.13
CA CYS A 75 31.42 -22.65 45.06
C CYS A 75 31.24 -23.87 44.14
N LYS A 76 31.98 -23.94 43.02
CA LYS A 76 31.96 -25.08 42.09
C LYS A 76 32.54 -26.34 42.72
N GLU A 77 33.69 -26.23 43.38
CA GLU A 77 34.40 -27.34 44.03
C GLU A 77 33.58 -27.94 45.19
N HIS A 78 32.86 -27.11 45.94
CA HIS A 78 32.08 -27.53 47.11
C HIS A 78 30.56 -27.67 46.88
N GLY A 79 30.09 -27.50 45.64
CA GLY A 79 28.67 -27.71 45.28
C GLY A 79 27.69 -26.66 45.84
N MET A 80 28.15 -25.44 46.12
CA MET A 80 27.30 -24.36 46.65
C MET A 80 26.54 -23.63 45.54
N GLU A 81 25.54 -24.29 44.95
CA GLU A 81 24.83 -23.80 43.75
C GLU A 81 24.10 -22.46 43.94
N ASP A 82 23.35 -22.30 45.03
CA ASP A 82 22.56 -21.07 45.23
C ASP A 82 23.46 -19.83 45.37
N GLN A 83 24.63 -20.00 45.99
CA GLN A 83 25.63 -18.93 46.10
C GLN A 83 26.36 -18.71 44.77
N LEU A 84 26.69 -19.78 44.05
CA LEU A 84 27.34 -19.72 42.73
C LEU A 84 26.55 -18.84 41.75
N MET A 85 25.23 -19.00 41.69
CA MET A 85 24.38 -18.21 40.78
C MET A 85 24.45 -16.71 41.11
N ASN A 86 24.28 -16.36 42.39
CA ASN A 86 24.28 -14.97 42.82
C ASN A 86 25.66 -14.32 42.59
N LEU A 87 26.74 -15.04 42.86
CA LEU A 87 28.11 -14.56 42.64
C LEU A 87 28.42 -14.35 41.15
N ALA A 88 27.97 -15.26 40.30
CA ALA A 88 28.12 -15.13 38.85
C ALA A 88 27.41 -13.87 38.32
N LEU A 89 26.21 -13.57 38.83
CA LEU A 89 25.45 -12.38 38.44
C LEU A 89 26.08 -11.06 38.90
N MET A 90 26.87 -11.08 39.97
CA MET A 90 27.64 -9.93 40.47
C MET A 90 28.99 -9.75 39.76
N GLY A 91 29.45 -10.78 39.06
CA GLY A 91 30.74 -10.83 38.37
C GLY A 91 30.73 -10.23 36.96
N ARG A 92 31.85 -10.44 36.25
CA ARG A 92 32.02 -10.05 34.84
C ARG A 92 31.41 -11.12 33.91
N PRO A 93 31.25 -10.84 32.61
CA PRO A 93 30.78 -11.85 31.65
C PRO A 93 31.60 -13.15 31.66
N GLU A 94 32.91 -13.07 31.91
CA GLU A 94 33.80 -14.24 32.06
C GLU A 94 33.41 -15.12 33.25
N ASP A 95 33.08 -14.49 34.39
CA ASP A 95 32.61 -15.16 35.62
C ASP A 95 31.26 -15.85 35.38
N MET A 96 30.35 -15.17 34.66
CA MET A 96 29.06 -15.73 34.26
C MET A 96 29.22 -16.96 33.34
N ILE A 97 30.12 -16.90 32.37
CA ILE A 97 30.43 -18.01 31.45
C ILE A 97 31.00 -19.21 32.22
N GLU A 98 31.88 -18.96 33.19
CA GLU A 98 32.52 -20.04 33.95
C GLU A 98 31.57 -20.75 34.92
N ALA A 99 30.60 -20.00 35.48
CA ALA A 99 29.47 -20.56 36.22
C ALA A 99 28.48 -21.28 35.28
N ALA A 100 28.21 -20.74 34.08
CA ALA A 100 27.32 -21.36 33.11
C ALA A 100 27.83 -22.74 32.65
N ARG A 101 29.15 -22.89 32.42
CA ARG A 101 29.79 -24.18 32.10
C ARG A 101 29.58 -25.25 33.18
N TYR A 102 29.56 -24.83 34.45
CA TYR A 102 29.30 -25.73 35.56
C TYR A 102 27.85 -26.24 35.53
N TYR A 103 26.89 -25.33 35.31
CA TYR A 103 25.48 -25.70 35.20
C TYR A 103 25.16 -26.50 33.92
N GLU A 104 25.90 -26.31 32.83
CA GLU A 104 25.77 -27.11 31.59
C GLU A 104 26.04 -28.61 31.84
N GLN A 105 26.96 -28.93 32.75
CA GLN A 105 27.31 -30.31 33.12
C GLN A 105 26.31 -30.97 34.07
N LYS A 106 25.43 -30.19 34.72
CA LYS A 106 24.49 -30.69 35.72
C LYS A 106 23.10 -30.99 35.12
N PRO A 107 22.59 -32.22 35.25
CA PRO A 107 21.22 -32.54 34.84
C PRO A 107 20.20 -31.66 35.58
N GLY A 108 19.25 -31.06 34.87
CA GLY A 108 18.18 -30.24 35.45
C GLY A 108 18.55 -28.78 35.75
N ALA A 109 19.80 -28.34 35.55
CA ALA A 109 20.22 -26.95 35.76
C ALA A 109 20.46 -26.16 34.45
N GLN A 110 19.99 -26.69 33.31
CA GLN A 110 20.20 -26.10 31.99
C GLN A 110 19.59 -24.70 31.87
N ASP A 111 18.44 -24.44 32.51
CA ASP A 111 17.77 -23.13 32.53
C ASP A 111 18.70 -22.05 33.14
N LYS A 112 19.42 -22.41 34.22
CA LYS A 112 20.39 -21.52 34.88
C LYS A 112 21.57 -21.21 33.96
N ALA A 113 22.07 -22.22 33.23
CA ALA A 113 23.17 -22.04 32.28
C ALA A 113 22.77 -21.15 31.10
N VAL A 114 21.58 -21.33 30.53
CA VAL A 114 21.05 -20.49 29.44
C VAL A 114 20.95 -19.03 29.90
N MET A 115 20.38 -18.78 31.07
CA MET A 115 20.23 -17.42 31.61
C MET A 115 21.60 -16.74 31.83
N LEU A 116 22.59 -17.47 32.35
CA LEU A 116 23.94 -16.92 32.55
C LEU A 116 24.65 -16.63 31.21
N TYR A 117 24.52 -17.51 30.21
CA TYR A 117 25.05 -17.23 28.87
C TYR A 117 24.37 -16.03 28.20
N HIS A 118 23.05 -15.90 28.36
CA HIS A 118 22.28 -14.75 27.87
C HIS A 118 22.74 -13.44 28.53
N LYS A 119 22.83 -13.40 29.86
CA LYS A 119 23.34 -12.22 30.59
C LYS A 119 24.79 -11.89 30.28
N ALA A 120 25.60 -12.90 29.97
CA ALA A 120 26.97 -12.73 29.49
C ALA A 120 27.07 -12.27 28.02
N ARG A 121 25.94 -12.05 27.32
CA ARG A 121 25.84 -11.72 25.89
C ARG A 121 26.43 -12.78 24.96
N ASN A 122 26.53 -14.02 25.41
CA ASN A 122 26.95 -15.16 24.59
C ASN A 122 25.72 -15.84 24.00
N PHE A 123 25.08 -15.17 23.03
CA PHE A 123 23.83 -15.62 22.43
C PHE A 123 23.96 -16.95 21.70
N SER A 124 25.08 -17.20 20.99
CA SER A 124 25.30 -18.45 20.27
C SER A 124 25.22 -19.67 21.18
N LYS A 125 25.93 -19.63 22.32
CA LYS A 125 25.94 -20.74 23.29
C LYS A 125 24.62 -20.83 24.06
N ALA A 126 24.00 -19.70 24.39
CA ALA A 126 22.69 -19.65 25.05
C ALA A 126 21.61 -20.32 24.18
N LEU A 127 21.56 -19.98 22.89
CA LEU A 127 20.60 -20.55 21.93
C LEU A 127 20.88 -22.03 21.67
N ASP A 128 22.14 -22.42 21.45
CA ASP A 128 22.50 -23.84 21.28
C ASP A 128 22.06 -24.69 22.46
N LEU A 129 22.27 -24.21 23.68
CA LEU A 129 21.83 -24.91 24.87
C LEU A 129 20.30 -24.91 24.99
N SER A 130 19.65 -23.80 24.65
CA SER A 130 18.17 -23.69 24.65
C SER A 130 17.53 -24.65 23.64
N PHE A 131 18.13 -24.84 22.46
CA PHE A 131 17.70 -25.83 21.47
C PHE A 131 17.81 -27.26 22.02
N ARG A 132 18.95 -27.60 22.65
CA ARG A 132 19.18 -28.93 23.24
C ARG A 132 18.24 -29.23 24.41
N ALA A 133 18.01 -28.22 25.26
CA ALA A 133 17.14 -28.29 26.43
C ALA A 133 15.65 -28.12 26.12
N ARG A 134 15.31 -27.79 24.85
CA ARG A 134 13.94 -27.46 24.40
C ARG A 134 13.28 -26.36 25.24
N GLN A 135 14.04 -25.34 25.62
CA GLN A 135 13.53 -24.19 26.39
C GLN A 135 12.91 -23.15 25.45
N PHE A 136 11.66 -23.38 25.04
CA PHE A 136 10.94 -22.50 24.09
C PHE A 136 10.84 -21.04 24.54
N GLY A 137 10.60 -20.79 25.84
CA GLY A 137 10.49 -19.43 26.38
C GLY A 137 11.81 -18.66 26.32
N ALA A 138 12.92 -19.34 26.62
CA ALA A 138 14.26 -18.74 26.52
C ALA A 138 14.64 -18.47 25.05
N LEU A 139 14.32 -19.39 24.13
CA LEU A 139 14.56 -19.20 22.70
C LEU A 139 13.84 -17.95 22.18
N GLN A 140 12.56 -17.76 22.52
CA GLN A 140 11.76 -16.58 22.12
C GLN A 140 12.34 -15.26 22.64
N LEU A 141 12.78 -15.25 23.90
CA LEU A 141 13.34 -14.05 24.52
C LEU A 141 14.70 -13.70 23.89
N ILE A 142 15.58 -14.69 23.77
CA ILE A 142 16.93 -14.48 23.24
C ILE A 142 16.87 -14.11 21.76
N SER A 143 16.00 -14.75 20.97
CA SER A 143 15.87 -14.45 19.53
C SER A 143 15.38 -13.03 19.27
N GLY A 144 14.52 -12.49 20.13
CA GLY A 144 14.00 -11.13 19.99
C GLY A 144 15.05 -10.04 20.25
N GLU A 145 16.18 -10.38 20.88
CA GLU A 145 17.30 -9.48 21.13
C GLU A 145 18.40 -9.57 20.06
N LEU A 146 18.27 -10.48 19.09
CA LEU A 146 19.24 -10.62 18.01
C LEU A 146 19.11 -9.47 17.01
N ASP A 147 20.26 -8.92 16.62
CA ASP A 147 20.38 -7.85 15.63
C ASP A 147 21.22 -8.30 14.43
N GLU A 148 21.48 -7.37 13.50
CA GLU A 148 22.28 -7.60 12.29
C GLU A 148 23.74 -8.03 12.57
N ARG A 149 24.22 -7.93 13.81
CA ARG A 149 25.58 -8.34 14.20
C ARG A 149 25.63 -9.82 14.59
N ALA A 150 24.47 -10.46 14.78
CA ALA A 150 24.40 -11.87 15.07
C ALA A 150 24.90 -12.71 13.88
N ASP A 151 25.42 -13.91 14.17
CA ASP A 151 25.87 -14.85 13.16
C ASP A 151 24.69 -15.24 12.23
N PRO A 152 24.81 -15.05 10.90
CA PRO A 152 23.76 -15.42 9.95
C PRO A 152 23.27 -16.87 10.07
N GLU A 153 24.16 -17.81 10.42
CA GLU A 153 23.77 -19.21 10.59
C GLU A 153 22.90 -19.42 11.85
N LEU A 154 23.15 -18.64 12.90
CA LEU A 154 22.36 -18.64 14.12
C LEU A 154 20.96 -18.06 13.88
N LEU A 155 20.89 -16.95 13.14
CA LEU A 155 19.63 -16.33 12.73
C LEU A 155 18.78 -17.30 11.91
N LYS A 156 19.41 -18.00 10.95
CA LYS A 156 18.73 -19.03 10.15
C LYS A 156 18.17 -20.15 11.01
N ARG A 157 18.96 -20.73 11.92
CA ARG A 157 18.49 -21.79 12.82
C ARG A 157 17.33 -21.35 13.71
N CYS A 158 17.33 -20.09 14.16
CA CYS A 158 16.20 -19.53 14.89
C CYS A 158 14.97 -19.34 13.99
N GLY A 159 15.17 -18.85 12.76
CA GLY A 159 14.11 -18.74 11.75
C GLY A 159 13.45 -20.08 11.44
N ASP A 160 14.25 -21.12 11.16
CA ASP A 160 13.76 -22.49 10.89
C ASP A 160 12.94 -23.03 12.08
N PHE A 161 13.41 -22.80 13.30
CA PHE A 161 12.68 -23.19 14.50
C PHE A 161 11.33 -22.47 14.63
N PHE A 162 11.26 -21.15 14.42
CA PHE A 162 9.99 -20.44 14.48
C PHE A 162 9.04 -20.87 13.36
N MET A 163 9.58 -21.16 12.18
CA MET A 163 8.82 -21.69 11.05
C MET A 163 8.21 -23.07 11.37
N GLU A 164 8.97 -24.01 11.95
CA GLU A 164 8.47 -25.32 12.39
C GLU A 164 7.39 -25.22 13.48
N ASN A 165 7.46 -24.20 14.32
CA ASN A 165 6.50 -23.95 15.40
C ASN A 165 5.31 -23.06 14.98
N GLY A 166 5.17 -22.74 13.69
CA GLY A 166 4.06 -21.92 13.16
C GLY A 166 4.13 -20.44 13.53
N GLN A 167 5.26 -19.93 14.03
CA GLN A 167 5.48 -18.50 14.30
C GLN A 167 6.13 -17.81 13.09
N TYR A 168 5.38 -17.70 12.00
CA TYR A 168 5.90 -17.22 10.71
C TYR A 168 6.40 -15.77 10.77
N ASP A 169 5.70 -14.87 11.48
CA ASP A 169 6.09 -13.44 11.57
C ASP A 169 7.52 -13.27 12.11
N LYS A 170 7.83 -13.97 13.21
CA LYS A 170 9.16 -13.95 13.83
C LYS A 170 10.22 -14.63 12.96
N ALA A 171 9.84 -15.70 12.26
CA ALA A 171 10.75 -16.38 11.35
C ALA A 171 11.17 -15.44 10.21
N VAL A 172 10.21 -14.72 9.61
CA VAL A 172 10.47 -13.74 8.55
C VAL A 172 11.32 -12.58 9.07
N ASP A 173 11.02 -12.04 10.25
CA ASP A 173 11.82 -10.97 10.87
C ASP A 173 13.30 -11.39 11.04
N LEU A 174 13.55 -12.59 11.57
CA LEU A 174 14.91 -13.08 11.77
C LEU A 174 15.64 -13.37 10.45
N LEU A 175 14.92 -13.90 9.45
CA LEU A 175 15.48 -14.11 8.11
C LEU A 175 15.80 -12.78 7.41
N ALA A 176 14.97 -11.75 7.61
CA ALA A 176 15.23 -10.40 7.11
C ALA A 176 16.51 -9.81 7.73
N ILE A 177 16.67 -9.90 9.05
CA ILE A 177 17.89 -9.48 9.76
C ILE A 177 19.10 -10.28 9.27
N GLY A 178 18.93 -11.58 9.04
CA GLY A 178 19.96 -12.47 8.49
C GLY A 178 20.27 -12.27 7.00
N LYS A 179 19.68 -11.26 6.36
CA LYS A 179 19.81 -10.95 4.92
C LYS A 179 19.39 -12.10 3.99
N LYS A 180 18.50 -12.98 4.45
CA LYS A 180 17.90 -14.09 3.69
C LYS A 180 16.60 -13.67 3.03
N TYR A 181 16.67 -12.60 2.22
CA TYR A 181 15.49 -11.93 1.66
C TYR A 181 14.56 -12.86 0.86
N TRP A 182 15.11 -13.73 0.02
CA TRP A 182 14.32 -14.62 -0.83
C TRP A 182 13.56 -15.69 -0.03
N GLU A 183 14.18 -16.23 1.02
CA GLU A 183 13.55 -17.21 1.91
C GLU A 183 12.42 -16.54 2.70
N ALA A 184 12.68 -15.33 3.24
CA ALA A 184 11.68 -14.53 3.94
C ALA A 184 10.48 -14.18 3.05
N LEU A 185 10.72 -13.71 1.82
CA LEU A 185 9.66 -13.37 0.86
C LEU A 185 8.81 -14.56 0.46
N LYS A 186 9.42 -15.74 0.31
CA LYS A 186 8.70 -16.97 0.03
C LYS A 186 7.72 -17.30 1.16
N ILE A 187 8.14 -17.13 2.42
CA ILE A 187 7.25 -17.36 3.57
C ILE A 187 6.11 -16.33 3.58
N CYS A 188 6.38 -15.06 3.29
CA CYS A 188 5.32 -14.05 3.18
C CYS A 188 4.26 -14.40 2.15
N MET A 189 4.68 -15.02 1.03
CA MET A 189 3.77 -15.46 -0.02
C MET A 189 3.02 -16.75 0.35
N ASP A 190 3.74 -17.78 0.80
CA ASP A 190 3.19 -19.12 1.05
C ASP A 190 2.32 -19.18 2.30
N GLN A 191 2.67 -18.43 3.35
CA GLN A 191 1.99 -18.41 4.65
C GLN A 191 1.18 -17.14 4.90
N THR A 192 1.06 -16.26 3.89
CA THR A 192 0.29 -15.01 3.95
C THR A 192 0.68 -14.08 5.11
N VAL A 193 1.97 -14.02 5.46
CA VAL A 193 2.49 -13.05 6.44
C VAL A 193 2.45 -11.66 5.84
N GLU A 194 1.69 -10.76 6.45
CA GLU A 194 1.49 -9.40 5.96
C GLU A 194 2.79 -8.58 6.00
N ILE A 195 3.13 -7.97 4.86
CA ILE A 195 4.29 -7.08 4.78
C ILE A 195 3.86 -5.68 5.20
N ASN A 196 4.17 -5.32 6.45
CA ASN A 196 4.04 -3.95 6.95
C ASN A 196 5.25 -3.06 6.56
N GLU A 197 5.19 -1.76 6.86
CA GLU A 197 6.27 -0.83 6.49
C GLU A 197 7.63 -1.19 7.11
N ASP A 198 7.65 -1.56 8.40
CA ASP A 198 8.89 -1.90 9.12
C ASP A 198 9.57 -3.13 8.49
N LEU A 199 8.80 -4.19 8.27
CA LEU A 199 9.27 -5.40 7.62
C LEU A 199 9.72 -5.13 6.19
N ALA A 200 8.99 -4.29 5.44
CA ALA A 200 9.36 -3.94 4.09
C ALA A 200 10.68 -3.15 4.02
N GLU A 201 11.00 -2.33 5.02
CA GLU A 201 12.31 -1.67 5.12
C GLU A 201 13.41 -2.65 5.53
N LYS A 202 13.17 -3.56 6.50
CA LYS A 202 14.13 -4.63 6.85
C LYS A 202 14.45 -5.57 5.68
N LEU A 203 13.44 -5.89 4.87
CA LEU A 203 13.61 -6.72 3.66
C LEU A 203 14.27 -5.96 2.52
N THR A 204 14.37 -4.62 2.60
CA THR A 204 15.02 -3.81 1.57
C THR A 204 16.51 -3.75 1.86
N PRO A 205 17.37 -4.29 0.97
CA PRO A 205 18.81 -4.18 1.15
C PRO A 205 19.26 -2.71 1.28
N SER A 206 20.44 -2.45 1.84
CA SER A 206 21.05 -1.10 1.80
C SER A 206 21.73 -0.84 0.45
N LYS A 207 21.81 0.44 0.03
CA LYS A 207 22.48 0.81 -1.23
C LYS A 207 23.99 0.61 -1.17
N ASP A 208 24.55 0.65 0.03
CA ASP A 208 25.99 0.54 0.29
C ASP A 208 26.40 -0.89 0.69
N ASP A 209 25.50 -1.87 0.58
CA ASP A 209 25.80 -3.26 0.93
C ASP A 209 26.67 -3.90 -0.17
N ALA A 210 27.98 -3.98 0.08
CA ALA A 210 28.96 -4.53 -0.86
C ALA A 210 28.71 -6.00 -1.25
N GLY A 211 27.84 -6.71 -0.53
CA GLY A 211 27.49 -8.10 -0.80
C GLY A 211 26.38 -8.30 -1.84
N ILE A 212 25.67 -7.25 -2.26
CA ILE A 212 24.49 -7.35 -3.13
C ILE A 212 24.68 -6.46 -4.35
N ASP A 213 24.61 -7.06 -5.54
CA ASP A 213 24.68 -6.29 -6.78
C ASP A 213 23.43 -5.40 -6.96
N THR A 214 23.59 -4.29 -7.69
CA THR A 214 22.51 -3.35 -7.98
C THR A 214 21.35 -4.05 -8.69
N MET A 215 21.62 -5.01 -9.58
CA MET A 215 20.58 -5.75 -10.28
C MET A 215 19.80 -6.69 -9.34
N GLU A 216 20.49 -7.32 -8.39
CA GLU A 216 19.86 -8.20 -7.41
C GLU A 216 18.99 -7.40 -6.42
N ARG A 217 19.48 -6.23 -5.97
CA ARG A 217 18.69 -5.29 -5.18
C ARG A 217 17.37 -4.94 -5.86
N VAL A 218 17.41 -4.62 -7.15
CA VAL A 218 16.20 -4.29 -7.93
C VAL A 218 15.23 -5.46 -7.96
N LYS A 219 15.71 -6.70 -8.17
CA LYS A 219 14.87 -7.90 -8.14
C LYS A 219 14.22 -8.13 -6.78
N ILE A 220 14.95 -7.92 -5.68
CA ILE A 220 14.41 -8.04 -4.32
C ILE A 220 13.31 -6.99 -4.10
N LEU A 221 13.54 -5.73 -4.50
CA LEU A 221 12.53 -4.67 -4.40
C LEU A 221 11.26 -4.97 -5.21
N GLU A 222 11.42 -5.49 -6.43
CA GLU A 222 10.28 -5.92 -7.25
C GLU A 222 9.54 -7.09 -6.61
N ALA A 223 10.24 -8.07 -6.03
CA ALA A 223 9.63 -9.20 -5.36
C ALA A 223 8.85 -8.79 -4.10
N ILE A 224 9.39 -7.88 -3.27
CA ILE A 224 8.67 -7.30 -2.13
C ILE A 224 7.37 -6.64 -2.63
N ALA A 225 7.47 -5.82 -3.68
CA ALA A 225 6.33 -5.11 -4.23
C ALA A 225 5.27 -6.06 -4.83
N GLU A 226 5.69 -7.17 -5.44
CA GLU A 226 4.78 -8.21 -5.95
C GLU A 226 4.03 -8.91 -4.82
N VAL A 227 4.70 -9.23 -3.70
CA VAL A 227 4.01 -9.79 -2.52
C VAL A 227 3.02 -8.79 -1.95
N CYS A 228 3.39 -7.51 -1.77
CA CYS A 228 2.45 -6.46 -1.35
C CYS A 228 1.24 -6.35 -2.29
N MET A 229 1.44 -6.47 -3.61
CA MET A 229 0.34 -6.47 -4.59
C MET A 229 -0.63 -7.62 -4.41
N HIS A 230 -0.12 -8.81 -4.06
CA HIS A 230 -0.94 -9.99 -3.78
C HIS A 230 -1.72 -9.85 -2.47
N GLN A 231 -1.16 -9.16 -1.48
CA GLN A 231 -1.77 -8.90 -0.19
C GLN A 231 -2.80 -7.75 -0.21
N GLY A 232 -2.81 -6.94 -1.27
CA GLY A 232 -3.70 -5.77 -1.39
C GLY A 232 -3.07 -4.47 -0.89
N GLU A 233 -1.82 -4.51 -0.43
CA GLU A 233 -1.06 -3.35 0.04
C GLU A 233 -0.48 -2.52 -1.11
N TYR A 234 -1.38 -1.88 -1.87
CA TYR A 234 -1.05 -1.21 -3.12
C TYR A 234 -0.13 0.00 -2.96
N HIS A 235 -0.27 0.79 -1.89
CA HIS A 235 0.59 1.95 -1.66
C HIS A 235 2.04 1.54 -1.35
N LEU A 236 2.21 0.51 -0.53
CA LEU A 236 3.53 -0.03 -0.20
C LEU A 236 4.18 -0.65 -1.44
N ALA A 237 3.40 -1.39 -2.25
CA ALA A 237 3.84 -1.89 -3.54
C ALA A 237 4.32 -0.75 -4.47
N THR A 238 3.55 0.33 -4.58
CA THR A 238 3.96 1.52 -5.37
C THR A 238 5.30 2.09 -4.88
N LYS A 239 5.47 2.26 -3.56
CA LYS A 239 6.72 2.77 -2.98
C LYS A 239 7.90 1.88 -3.38
N LYS A 240 7.77 0.56 -3.23
CA LYS A 240 8.84 -0.40 -3.53
C LYS A 240 9.13 -0.53 -5.03
N PHE A 241 8.12 -0.56 -5.91
CA PHE A 241 8.33 -0.49 -7.36
C PHE A 241 9.01 0.83 -7.80
N THR A 242 8.67 1.94 -7.17
CA THR A 242 9.31 3.24 -7.45
C THR A 242 10.78 3.23 -7.03
N GLN A 243 11.09 2.65 -5.87
CA GLN A 243 12.48 2.45 -5.41
C GLN A 243 13.28 1.53 -6.35
N ALA A 244 12.61 0.51 -6.93
CA ALA A 244 13.21 -0.37 -7.95
C ALA A 244 13.42 0.33 -9.31
N GLY A 245 12.88 1.53 -9.51
CA GLY A 245 12.88 2.24 -10.79
C GLY A 245 11.80 1.78 -11.77
N ASN A 246 10.96 0.81 -11.40
CA ASN A 246 9.90 0.28 -12.26
C ASN A 246 8.61 1.11 -12.13
N LYS A 247 8.61 2.28 -12.77
CA LYS A 247 7.48 3.23 -12.71
C LYS A 247 6.18 2.67 -13.31
N ILE A 248 6.27 1.76 -14.30
CA ILE A 248 5.09 1.16 -14.93
C ILE A 248 4.38 0.21 -13.95
N LYS A 249 5.11 -0.69 -13.28
CA LYS A 249 4.53 -1.55 -12.23
C LYS A 249 4.02 -0.71 -11.05
N ALA A 250 4.74 0.35 -10.67
CA ALA A 250 4.29 1.27 -9.62
C ALA A 250 2.95 1.94 -9.96
N MET A 251 2.78 2.36 -11.23
CA MET A 251 1.52 2.91 -11.71
C MET A 251 0.40 1.87 -11.68
N LYS A 252 0.66 0.63 -12.13
CA LYS A 252 -0.34 -0.46 -12.05
C LYS A 252 -0.82 -0.71 -10.61
N ALA A 253 0.09 -0.64 -9.64
CA ALA A 253 -0.26 -0.74 -8.23
C ALA A 253 -1.15 0.43 -7.77
N LEU A 254 -0.80 1.68 -8.12
CA LEU A 254 -1.62 2.85 -7.82
C LEU A 254 -3.02 2.75 -8.43
N LEU A 255 -3.13 2.34 -9.69
CA LEU A 255 -4.43 2.18 -10.34
C LEU A 255 -5.35 1.19 -9.60
N LYS A 256 -4.79 0.13 -9.02
CA LYS A 256 -5.55 -0.82 -8.19
C LYS A 256 -5.97 -0.23 -6.84
N SER A 257 -5.20 0.71 -6.30
CA SER A 257 -5.56 1.39 -5.03
C SER A 257 -6.78 2.30 -5.16
N GLY A 258 -7.09 2.77 -6.38
CA GLY A 258 -8.19 3.69 -6.63
C GLY A 258 -7.93 5.15 -6.19
N ASP A 259 -6.75 5.45 -5.64
CA ASP A 259 -6.37 6.77 -5.15
C ASP A 259 -6.09 7.74 -6.32
N THR A 260 -7.13 8.45 -6.75
CA THR A 260 -7.12 9.38 -7.90
C THR A 260 -6.07 10.48 -7.76
N GLU A 261 -5.94 11.06 -6.57
CA GLU A 261 -4.99 12.14 -6.31
C GLU A 261 -3.55 11.65 -6.48
N LYS A 262 -3.20 10.50 -5.87
CA LYS A 262 -1.86 9.92 -6.03
C LYS A 262 -1.59 9.47 -7.46
N ILE A 263 -2.59 8.94 -8.17
CA ILE A 263 -2.47 8.57 -9.59
C ILE A 263 -2.13 9.80 -10.44
N CYS A 264 -2.88 10.89 -10.29
CA CYS A 264 -2.65 12.14 -11.01
C CYS A 264 -1.29 12.77 -10.67
N PHE A 265 -0.92 12.77 -9.38
CA PHE A 265 0.39 13.24 -8.93
C PHE A 265 1.53 12.42 -9.53
N PHE A 266 1.44 11.08 -9.44
CA PHE A 266 2.48 10.18 -9.93
C PHE A 266 2.68 10.27 -11.45
N ALA A 267 1.59 10.45 -12.21
CA ALA A 267 1.67 10.66 -13.66
C ALA A 267 2.45 11.93 -14.00
N ASN A 268 2.15 13.06 -13.34
CA ASN A 268 2.81 14.34 -13.58
C ASN A 268 4.29 14.33 -13.16
N VAL A 269 4.65 13.64 -12.07
CA VAL A 269 6.05 13.52 -11.62
C VAL A 269 6.83 12.55 -12.53
N SER A 270 6.21 11.46 -12.97
CA SER A 270 6.90 10.42 -13.74
C SER A 270 7.28 10.86 -15.15
N ARG A 271 6.46 11.71 -15.78
CA ARG A 271 6.65 12.26 -17.13
C ARG A 271 6.93 11.21 -18.22
N GLN A 272 6.26 10.06 -18.14
CA GLN A 272 6.36 8.99 -19.14
C GLN A 272 5.04 8.85 -19.90
N LYS A 273 5.12 8.64 -21.22
CA LYS A 273 3.94 8.61 -22.10
C LYS A 273 2.96 7.52 -21.70
N GLU A 274 3.47 6.32 -21.45
CA GLU A 274 2.70 5.14 -21.08
C GLU A 274 1.95 5.37 -19.77
N ILE A 275 2.58 6.04 -18.79
CA ILE A 275 1.99 6.36 -17.49
C ILE A 275 0.85 7.36 -17.64
N TYR A 276 1.00 8.38 -18.49
CA TYR A 276 -0.09 9.31 -18.79
C TYR A 276 -1.29 8.59 -19.41
N ILE A 277 -1.06 7.71 -20.39
CA ILE A 277 -2.12 6.93 -21.04
C ILE A 277 -2.84 6.04 -20.01
N MET A 278 -2.07 5.36 -19.14
CA MET A 278 -2.63 4.54 -18.06
C MET A 278 -3.48 5.35 -17.08
N ALA A 279 -3.04 6.55 -16.69
CA ALA A 279 -3.80 7.45 -15.82
C ALA A 279 -5.12 7.88 -16.50
N ALA A 280 -5.04 8.31 -17.75
CA ALA A 280 -6.19 8.78 -18.51
C ALA A 280 -7.25 7.68 -18.69
N ASN A 281 -6.82 6.46 -19.06
CA ASN A 281 -7.71 5.30 -19.19
C ASN A 281 -8.43 4.96 -17.87
N TYR A 282 -7.74 5.09 -16.73
CA TYR A 282 -8.36 4.90 -15.43
C TYR A 282 -9.40 5.99 -15.13
N LEU A 283 -9.04 7.25 -15.35
CA LEU A 283 -9.94 8.39 -15.11
C LEU A 283 -11.20 8.33 -16.00
N GLN A 284 -11.11 7.80 -17.23
CA GLN A 284 -12.28 7.58 -18.08
C GLN A 284 -13.31 6.62 -17.48
N SER A 285 -12.88 5.69 -16.62
CA SER A 285 -13.79 4.75 -15.95
C SER A 285 -14.54 5.37 -14.77
N LEU A 286 -14.17 6.59 -14.36
CA LEU A 286 -14.83 7.36 -13.31
C LEU A 286 -15.94 8.24 -13.86
N ASP A 287 -16.74 8.82 -12.96
CA ASP A 287 -17.79 9.78 -13.31
C ASP A 287 -17.20 11.17 -13.60
N TRP A 288 -16.54 11.29 -14.76
CA TRP A 288 -15.86 12.51 -15.22
C TRP A 288 -16.81 13.68 -15.53
N ARG A 289 -18.13 13.47 -15.52
CA ARG A 289 -19.11 14.54 -15.70
C ARG A 289 -19.37 15.35 -14.44
N LYS A 290 -19.36 14.68 -13.28
CA LYS A 290 -19.53 15.37 -11.99
C LYS A 290 -18.32 16.22 -11.61
N ASP A 291 -17.14 15.88 -12.12
CA ASP A 291 -15.90 16.56 -11.80
C ASP A 291 -15.17 17.04 -13.07
N PRO A 292 -15.27 18.34 -13.39
CA PRO A 292 -14.57 18.95 -14.52
C PRO A 292 -13.03 18.78 -14.46
N GLU A 293 -12.44 18.65 -13.27
CA GLU A 293 -10.99 18.42 -13.14
C GLU A 293 -10.60 17.03 -13.62
N ILE A 294 -11.45 16.01 -13.45
CA ILE A 294 -11.21 14.67 -14.03
C ILE A 294 -11.17 14.78 -15.56
N MET A 295 -12.14 15.47 -16.17
CA MET A 295 -12.17 15.68 -17.62
C MET A 295 -10.90 16.39 -18.11
N LYS A 296 -10.51 17.48 -17.44
CA LYS A 296 -9.28 18.23 -17.76
C LYS A 296 -8.03 17.36 -17.65
N ASN A 297 -7.94 16.51 -16.62
CA ASN A 297 -6.84 15.58 -16.43
C ASN A 297 -6.80 14.50 -17.52
N ILE A 298 -7.95 13.96 -17.94
CA ILE A 298 -8.04 13.00 -19.06
C ILE A 298 -7.46 13.63 -20.33
N ILE A 299 -7.95 14.82 -20.70
CA ILE A 299 -7.49 15.54 -21.90
C ILE A 299 -5.99 15.85 -21.79
N GLY A 300 -5.55 16.38 -20.65
CA GLY A 300 -4.16 16.73 -20.40
C GLY A 300 -3.22 15.52 -20.46
N PHE A 301 -3.62 14.38 -19.91
CA PHE A 301 -2.82 13.16 -19.91
C PHE A 301 -2.75 12.50 -21.28
N TYR A 302 -3.84 12.36 -22.04
CA TYR A 302 -3.72 11.82 -23.41
C TYR A 302 -2.88 12.72 -24.32
N THR A 303 -3.01 14.04 -24.17
CA THR A 303 -2.21 15.02 -24.91
C THR A 303 -0.72 14.87 -24.59
N LYS A 304 -0.35 14.85 -23.29
CA LYS A 304 1.04 14.62 -22.84
C LYS A 304 1.56 13.23 -23.23
N GLY A 305 0.69 12.22 -23.24
CA GLY A 305 0.97 10.85 -23.67
C GLY A 305 1.12 10.68 -25.19
N ARG A 306 0.70 11.68 -25.98
CA ARG A 306 0.59 11.63 -27.45
C ARG A 306 -0.33 10.51 -27.96
N ALA A 307 -1.33 10.14 -27.19
CA ALA A 307 -2.35 9.16 -27.56
C ALA A 307 -3.60 9.87 -28.09
N LEU A 308 -3.45 10.50 -29.25
CA LEU A 308 -4.49 11.34 -29.88
C LEU A 308 -5.68 10.52 -30.39
N ASP A 309 -5.46 9.25 -30.71
CA ASP A 309 -6.49 8.26 -31.04
C ASP A 309 -7.41 7.98 -29.85
N SER A 310 -6.82 7.77 -28.67
CA SER A 310 -7.58 7.56 -27.42
C SER A 310 -8.30 8.83 -26.99
N LEU A 311 -7.68 10.00 -27.19
CA LEU A 311 -8.31 11.30 -26.95
C LEU A 311 -9.49 11.55 -27.90
N ALA A 312 -9.37 11.19 -29.18
CA ALA A 312 -10.48 11.29 -30.12
C ALA A 312 -11.65 10.37 -29.71
N GLY A 313 -11.36 9.14 -29.26
CA GLY A 313 -12.36 8.24 -28.69
C GLY A 313 -13.04 8.80 -27.45
N PHE A 314 -12.30 9.50 -26.58
CA PHE A 314 -12.87 10.20 -25.42
C PHE A 314 -13.87 11.28 -25.85
N TYR A 315 -13.51 12.12 -26.83
CA TYR A 315 -14.41 13.16 -27.32
C TYR A 315 -15.64 12.61 -28.04
N ASP A 316 -15.53 11.50 -28.77
CA ASP A 316 -16.69 10.81 -29.35
C ASP A 316 -17.61 10.23 -28.27
N ALA A 317 -17.04 9.64 -27.21
CA ALA A 317 -17.80 9.22 -26.05
C ALA A 317 -18.53 10.41 -25.39
N CYS A 318 -17.84 11.55 -25.18
CA CYS A 318 -18.48 12.77 -24.69
C CYS A 318 -19.66 13.19 -25.57
N ALA A 319 -19.48 13.21 -26.89
CA ALA A 319 -20.54 13.56 -27.83
C ALA A 319 -21.74 12.60 -27.75
N GLN A 320 -21.47 11.30 -27.61
CA GLN A 320 -22.52 10.29 -27.49
C GLN A 320 -23.36 10.51 -26.24
N VAL A 321 -22.74 10.82 -25.10
CA VAL A 321 -23.51 11.06 -23.86
C VAL A 321 -24.28 12.39 -23.93
N GLU A 322 -23.78 13.43 -24.62
CA GLU A 322 -24.56 14.67 -24.87
C GLU A 322 -25.82 14.40 -25.71
N ILE A 323 -25.72 13.51 -26.71
CA ILE A 323 -26.87 13.07 -27.51
C ILE A 323 -27.81 12.25 -26.65
N ASP A 324 -27.27 11.26 -25.93
CA ASP A 324 -28.09 10.24 -25.30
C ASP A 324 -28.88 10.75 -24.11
N GLU A 325 -28.23 11.51 -23.23
CA GLU A 325 -28.83 11.95 -21.97
C GLU A 325 -29.48 13.33 -22.07
N TYR A 326 -28.94 14.23 -22.89
CA TYR A 326 -29.37 15.64 -22.92
C TYR A 326 -30.02 16.07 -24.23
N GLN A 327 -29.97 15.25 -25.28
CA GLN A 327 -30.43 15.63 -26.62
C GLN A 327 -29.76 16.95 -27.10
N ASP A 328 -28.56 17.25 -26.62
CA ASP A 328 -27.78 18.45 -26.93
C ASP A 328 -26.83 18.18 -28.10
N TYR A 329 -27.41 18.20 -29.29
CA TYR A 329 -26.73 17.96 -30.55
C TYR A 329 -25.68 19.04 -30.90
N GLU A 330 -25.78 20.23 -30.32
CA GLU A 330 -24.86 21.34 -30.58
C GLU A 330 -23.56 21.19 -29.77
N LYS A 331 -23.66 20.78 -28.50
CA LYS A 331 -22.49 20.33 -27.72
C LYS A 331 -21.86 19.07 -28.31
N ALA A 332 -22.66 18.10 -28.69
CA ALA A 332 -22.15 16.89 -29.35
C ALA A 332 -21.34 17.23 -30.61
N LEU A 333 -21.83 18.17 -31.43
CA LEU A 333 -21.10 18.62 -32.63
C LEU A 333 -19.76 19.29 -32.31
N ARG A 334 -19.68 20.07 -31.23
CA ARG A 334 -18.42 20.67 -30.76
C ARG A 334 -17.42 19.60 -30.32
N ALA A 335 -17.85 18.64 -29.51
CA ALA A 335 -17.02 17.53 -29.05
C ALA A 335 -16.51 16.68 -30.22
N LEU A 336 -17.36 16.34 -31.19
CA LEU A 336 -16.94 15.64 -32.41
C LEU A 336 -15.95 16.44 -33.27
N GLY A 337 -16.07 17.78 -33.27
CA GLY A 337 -15.08 18.66 -33.88
C GLY A 337 -13.69 18.51 -33.27
N GLU A 338 -13.60 18.45 -31.95
CA GLU A 338 -12.34 18.18 -31.24
C GLU A 338 -11.83 16.75 -31.48
N ALA A 339 -12.72 15.75 -31.52
CA ALA A 339 -12.38 14.39 -31.90
C ALA A 339 -11.73 14.33 -33.28
N TYR A 340 -12.35 14.99 -34.28
CA TYR A 340 -11.84 15.05 -35.65
C TYR A 340 -10.47 15.74 -35.73
N LYS A 341 -10.28 16.86 -35.01
CA LYS A 341 -8.99 17.56 -34.95
C LYS A 341 -7.90 16.67 -34.35
N CYS A 342 -8.19 15.94 -33.27
CA CYS A 342 -7.26 15.03 -32.63
C CYS A 342 -6.88 13.89 -33.57
N LEU A 343 -7.88 13.26 -34.20
CA LEU A 343 -7.67 12.11 -35.08
C LEU A 343 -6.89 12.50 -36.35
N THR A 344 -7.14 13.68 -36.93
CA THR A 344 -6.38 14.18 -38.09
C THR A 344 -4.89 14.37 -37.77
N LYS A 345 -4.56 14.73 -36.53
CA LYS A 345 -3.18 14.89 -36.05
C LYS A 345 -2.56 13.57 -35.58
N ALA A 346 -3.37 12.52 -35.41
CA ALA A 346 -2.91 11.22 -34.92
C ALA A 346 -2.06 10.54 -36.00
N LYS A 347 -0.91 9.99 -35.59
CA LYS A 347 -0.10 9.11 -36.45
C LYS A 347 -0.48 7.67 -36.16
N MET A 348 -1.43 7.14 -36.91
CA MET A 348 -1.78 5.71 -36.85
C MET A 348 -0.93 4.93 -37.85
N ASN A 349 -0.55 3.69 -37.49
CA ASN A 349 0.24 2.81 -38.36
C ASN A 349 -0.57 2.32 -39.57
N ASP A 350 -1.91 2.31 -39.45
CA ASP A 350 -2.85 1.91 -40.49
C ASP A 350 -3.55 3.16 -41.03
N GLU A 351 -3.08 3.66 -42.17
CA GLU A 351 -3.63 4.85 -42.82
C GLU A 351 -5.06 4.61 -43.33
N MET A 352 -5.39 3.39 -43.77
CA MET A 352 -6.74 3.07 -44.24
C MET A 352 -7.75 3.12 -43.10
N LEU A 353 -7.42 2.52 -41.95
CA LEU A 353 -8.29 2.57 -40.77
C LEU A 353 -8.48 4.01 -40.26
N LEU A 354 -7.44 4.83 -40.36
CA LEU A 354 -7.50 6.25 -40.00
C LEU A 354 -8.45 7.02 -40.92
N GLU A 355 -8.34 6.83 -42.23
CA GLU A 355 -9.24 7.45 -43.22
C GLU A 355 -10.70 7.01 -43.02
N GLU A 356 -10.93 5.72 -42.74
CA GLU A 356 -12.27 5.20 -42.46
C GLU A 356 -12.89 5.86 -41.22
N ARG A 357 -12.14 5.94 -40.11
CA ARG A 357 -12.61 6.60 -38.88
C ARG A 357 -12.87 8.09 -39.08
N LEU A 358 -12.02 8.79 -39.84
CA LEU A 358 -12.23 10.20 -40.19
C LEU A 358 -13.49 10.37 -41.05
N ALA A 359 -13.74 9.46 -41.99
CA ALA A 359 -14.94 9.47 -42.81
C ALA A 359 -16.20 9.24 -41.97
N GLN A 360 -16.17 8.28 -41.04
CA GLN A 360 -17.27 8.00 -40.10
C GLN A 360 -17.59 9.22 -39.23
N LEU A 361 -16.57 9.82 -38.59
CA LEU A 361 -16.75 11.06 -37.81
C LEU A 361 -17.33 12.20 -38.65
N LYS A 362 -16.85 12.36 -39.88
CA LYS A 362 -17.34 13.40 -40.79
C LYS A 362 -18.79 13.16 -41.21
N ASN A 363 -19.19 11.91 -41.44
CA ASN A 363 -20.56 11.54 -41.73
C ASN A 363 -21.47 11.83 -40.52
N LYS A 364 -21.07 11.38 -39.33
CA LYS A 364 -21.75 11.63 -38.05
C LYS A 364 -22.00 13.12 -37.82
N MET A 365 -20.96 13.94 -37.96
CA MET A 365 -21.06 15.41 -37.86
C MET A 365 -21.98 16.02 -38.92
N ALA A 366 -22.03 15.47 -40.14
CA ALA A 366 -22.90 15.96 -41.20
C ALA A 366 -24.39 15.70 -40.89
N LEU A 367 -24.72 14.51 -40.39
CA LEU A 367 -26.08 14.14 -39.97
C LEU A 367 -26.54 15.03 -38.80
N ILE A 368 -25.69 15.22 -37.80
CA ILE A 368 -25.98 16.10 -36.66
C ILE A 368 -26.21 17.55 -37.14
N LYS A 369 -25.39 18.06 -38.05
CA LYS A 369 -25.59 19.40 -38.65
C LYS A 369 -26.91 19.53 -39.39
N LYS A 370 -27.29 18.51 -40.18
CA LYS A 370 -28.60 18.47 -40.85
C LYS A 370 -29.73 18.54 -39.82
N PHE A 371 -29.64 17.77 -38.74
CA PHE A 371 -30.65 17.76 -37.68
C PHE A 371 -30.75 19.08 -36.92
N VAL A 372 -29.63 19.68 -36.52
CA VAL A 372 -29.61 21.01 -35.86
C VAL A 372 -30.21 22.08 -36.78
N THR A 373 -29.89 22.04 -38.08
CA THR A 373 -30.48 22.95 -39.07
C THR A 373 -31.98 22.74 -39.20
N ALA A 374 -32.45 21.48 -39.22
CA ALA A 374 -33.88 21.15 -39.26
C ALA A 374 -34.60 21.67 -38.01
N ARG A 375 -34.02 21.51 -36.81
CA ARG A 375 -34.56 22.06 -35.55
C ARG A 375 -34.72 23.58 -35.62
N ARG A 376 -33.71 24.31 -36.10
CA ARG A 376 -33.79 25.77 -36.27
C ARG A 376 -34.84 26.19 -37.30
N ALA A 377 -34.99 25.43 -38.37
CA ALA A 377 -36.01 25.70 -39.38
C ALA A 377 -37.44 25.67 -38.83
N PHE A 378 -37.72 24.95 -37.72
CA PHE A 378 -39.04 25.00 -37.08
C PHE A 378 -39.41 26.36 -36.49
N GLU A 379 -38.42 27.21 -36.19
CA GLU A 379 -38.66 28.57 -35.69
C GLU A 379 -39.01 29.54 -36.83
N GLU A 380 -38.36 29.37 -37.99
CA GLU A 380 -38.52 30.27 -39.15
C GLU A 380 -39.60 29.80 -40.13
N ASN A 381 -39.50 28.54 -40.59
CA ASN A 381 -40.41 27.93 -41.54
C ASN A 381 -40.68 26.46 -41.18
N PRO A 382 -41.75 26.20 -40.41
CA PRO A 382 -42.04 24.87 -39.90
C PRO A 382 -42.33 23.80 -40.96
N GLU A 383 -42.82 24.18 -42.14
CA GLU A 383 -43.05 23.22 -43.23
C GLU A 383 -41.72 22.73 -43.81
N GLU A 384 -40.74 23.62 -43.92
CA GLU A 384 -39.38 23.24 -44.31
C GLU A 384 -38.72 22.39 -43.23
N GLY A 385 -38.92 22.72 -41.94
CA GLY A 385 -38.45 21.90 -40.82
C GLY A 385 -38.94 20.46 -40.88
N ILE A 386 -40.24 20.25 -41.13
CA ILE A 386 -40.82 18.90 -41.34
C ILE A 386 -40.17 18.19 -42.51
N LYS A 387 -40.05 18.88 -43.65
CA LYS A 387 -39.48 18.31 -44.87
C LYS A 387 -38.02 17.88 -44.65
N GLN A 388 -37.22 18.69 -43.96
CA GLN A 388 -35.84 18.37 -43.60
C GLN A 388 -35.77 17.16 -42.67
N CYS A 389 -36.66 17.04 -41.69
CA CYS A 389 -36.76 15.84 -40.84
C CYS A 389 -37.12 14.58 -41.64
N GLN A 390 -38.06 14.68 -42.59
CA GLN A 390 -38.43 13.55 -43.46
C GLN A 390 -37.25 13.10 -44.34
N ILE A 391 -36.54 14.05 -44.96
CA ILE A 391 -35.32 13.76 -45.72
C ILE A 391 -34.28 13.09 -44.82
N LEU A 392 -34.10 13.59 -43.60
CA LEU A 392 -33.16 13.04 -42.64
C LEU A 392 -33.51 11.59 -42.26
N LEU A 393 -34.80 11.26 -42.09
CA LEU A 393 -35.29 9.90 -41.82
C LEU A 393 -35.10 8.91 -42.98
N GLU A 394 -34.77 9.40 -44.18
CA GLU A 394 -34.42 8.59 -45.35
C GLU A 394 -32.90 8.41 -45.50
N GLU A 395 -32.08 9.15 -44.74
CA GLU A 395 -30.62 9.04 -44.82
C GLU A 395 -30.15 7.66 -44.35
N PRO A 396 -29.26 7.00 -45.12
CA PRO A 396 -28.65 5.76 -44.68
C PRO A 396 -27.78 6.06 -43.46
N ASP A 397 -27.80 5.15 -42.47
CA ASP A 397 -26.95 5.24 -41.27
C ASP A 397 -27.24 6.47 -40.38
N LEU A 398 -28.48 6.98 -40.38
CA LEU A 398 -28.90 8.09 -39.53
C LEU A 398 -28.53 7.89 -38.05
N GLU A 399 -28.77 6.68 -37.54
CA GLU A 399 -28.48 6.27 -36.16
C GLU A 399 -27.00 6.37 -35.78
N SER A 400 -26.07 6.50 -36.74
CA SER A 400 -24.65 6.75 -36.44
C SER A 400 -24.41 8.12 -35.79
N GLY A 401 -25.31 9.08 -35.97
CA GLY A 401 -25.15 10.44 -35.42
C GLY A 401 -26.38 11.07 -34.84
N VAL A 402 -27.58 10.71 -35.29
CA VAL A 402 -28.84 11.26 -34.78
C VAL A 402 -29.80 10.12 -34.53
N ARG A 403 -30.39 10.09 -33.34
CA ARG A 403 -31.34 9.03 -32.99
C ARG A 403 -32.63 9.23 -33.75
N VAL A 404 -33.13 8.18 -34.41
CA VAL A 404 -34.40 8.26 -35.16
C VAL A 404 -35.53 8.74 -34.26
N GLY A 405 -35.52 8.34 -32.98
CA GLY A 405 -36.50 8.76 -32.00
C GLY A 405 -36.50 10.26 -31.72
N ASP A 406 -35.34 10.93 -31.69
CA ASP A 406 -35.27 12.38 -31.48
C ASP A 406 -35.81 13.14 -32.69
N VAL A 407 -35.63 12.62 -33.91
CA VAL A 407 -36.18 13.22 -35.14
C VAL A 407 -37.71 13.16 -35.12
N TYR A 408 -38.29 12.00 -34.80
CA TYR A 408 -39.72 11.89 -34.59
C TYR A 408 -40.20 12.74 -33.41
N GLY A 409 -39.40 12.83 -32.34
CA GLY A 409 -39.66 13.65 -31.17
C GLY A 409 -40.01 15.08 -31.54
N VAL A 410 -39.11 15.73 -32.29
CA VAL A 410 -39.31 17.10 -32.78
C VAL A 410 -40.55 17.23 -33.67
N MET A 411 -40.78 16.28 -34.58
CA MET A 411 -41.96 16.29 -35.46
C MET A 411 -43.28 16.14 -34.69
N ILE A 412 -43.33 15.23 -33.72
CA ILE A 412 -44.52 14.95 -32.90
C ILE A 412 -44.85 16.16 -32.03
N GLU A 413 -43.86 16.75 -31.37
CA GLU A 413 -44.05 17.97 -30.58
C GLU A 413 -44.59 19.13 -31.44
N TYR A 414 -44.03 19.31 -32.64
CA TYR A 414 -44.54 20.32 -33.56
C TYR A 414 -45.99 20.07 -33.96
N TYR A 415 -46.34 18.85 -34.38
CA TYR A 415 -47.72 18.53 -34.78
C TYR A 415 -48.71 18.70 -33.63
N ALA A 416 -48.33 18.30 -32.42
CA ALA A 416 -49.15 18.48 -31.22
C ALA A 416 -49.34 19.97 -30.89
N ARG A 417 -48.29 20.80 -30.97
CA ARG A 417 -48.38 22.26 -30.74
C ARG A 417 -49.27 22.98 -31.77
N ARG A 418 -49.51 22.38 -32.94
CA ARG A 418 -50.36 22.93 -34.02
C ARG A 418 -51.74 22.27 -34.09
N ASP A 419 -52.13 21.51 -33.07
CA ASP A 419 -53.39 20.74 -33.02
C ASP A 419 -53.57 19.77 -34.20
N ARG A 420 -52.47 19.36 -34.85
CA ARG A 420 -52.48 18.40 -35.96
C ARG A 420 -52.44 16.96 -35.42
N TRP A 421 -53.42 16.62 -34.59
CA TRP A 421 -53.47 15.38 -33.81
C TRP A 421 -53.32 14.11 -34.65
N LYS A 422 -53.98 14.04 -35.82
CA LYS A 422 -53.87 12.88 -36.74
C LYS A 422 -52.45 12.68 -37.26
N ALA A 423 -51.75 13.77 -37.59
CA ALA A 423 -50.37 13.72 -38.08
C ALA A 423 -49.40 13.35 -36.95
N ALA A 424 -49.60 13.90 -35.75
CA ALA A 424 -48.85 13.53 -34.56
C ALA A 424 -48.99 12.03 -34.24
N HIS A 425 -50.22 11.50 -34.26
CA HIS A 425 -50.47 10.08 -34.01
C HIS A 425 -49.84 9.18 -35.09
N ALA A 426 -49.93 9.57 -36.37
CA ALA A 426 -49.29 8.83 -37.45
C ALA A 426 -47.76 8.76 -37.25
N ALA A 427 -47.12 9.87 -36.86
CA ALA A 427 -45.70 9.91 -36.56
C ALA A 427 -45.32 9.05 -35.33
N ILE A 428 -46.17 9.02 -34.29
CA ILE A 428 -45.98 8.13 -33.13
C ILE A 428 -46.03 6.65 -33.56
N GLU A 429 -47.01 6.26 -34.37
CA GLU A 429 -47.13 4.86 -34.83
C GLU A 429 -45.98 4.47 -35.78
N GLU A 430 -45.54 5.38 -36.65
CA GLU A 430 -44.37 5.15 -37.49
C GLU A 430 -43.10 4.98 -36.65
N MET A 431 -42.90 5.85 -35.64
CA MET A 431 -41.79 5.75 -34.69
C MET A 431 -41.79 4.41 -33.96
N LYS A 432 -42.95 3.95 -33.45
CA LYS A 432 -43.09 2.62 -32.81
C LYS A 432 -42.73 1.48 -33.76
N SER A 433 -43.10 1.61 -35.04
CA SER A 433 -42.78 0.58 -36.05
C SER A 433 -41.28 0.48 -36.32
N ARG A 434 -40.56 1.63 -36.31
CA ARG A 434 -39.11 1.68 -36.53
C ARG A 434 -38.30 1.37 -35.26
N ILE A 435 -38.84 1.68 -34.08
CA ILE A 435 -38.17 1.50 -32.77
C ILE A 435 -39.09 0.73 -31.80
N PRO A 436 -39.34 -0.58 -32.04
CA PRO A 436 -40.37 -1.33 -31.31
C PRO A 436 -40.03 -1.61 -29.84
N ASN A 437 -38.75 -1.53 -29.45
CA ASN A 437 -38.27 -1.97 -28.14
C ASN A 437 -37.98 -0.82 -27.15
N MET A 438 -38.21 0.44 -27.54
CA MET A 438 -37.87 1.61 -26.71
C MET A 438 -39.13 2.37 -26.28
N SER A 439 -39.12 2.90 -25.05
CA SER A 439 -40.23 3.72 -24.56
C SER A 439 -40.28 5.06 -25.30
N ILE A 440 -41.46 5.45 -25.78
CA ILE A 440 -41.68 6.75 -26.43
C ILE A 440 -41.36 7.90 -25.47
N GLY A 441 -41.60 7.71 -24.17
CA GLY A 441 -41.33 8.72 -23.14
C GLY A 441 -39.85 9.10 -23.00
N TYR A 442 -38.94 8.34 -23.62
CA TYR A 442 -37.52 8.67 -23.67
C TYR A 442 -37.18 9.74 -24.72
N TYR A 443 -38.06 9.93 -25.71
CA TYR A 443 -37.84 10.83 -26.85
C TYR A 443 -38.87 11.96 -26.95
N VAL A 444 -40.08 11.74 -26.44
CA VAL A 444 -41.20 12.70 -26.48
C VAL A 444 -41.74 12.88 -25.07
N ASN A 445 -42.06 14.12 -24.68
CA ASN A 445 -42.74 14.39 -23.42
C ASN A 445 -44.07 13.62 -23.34
N MET A 446 -44.25 12.81 -22.28
CA MET A 446 -45.43 11.96 -22.13
C MET A 446 -46.74 12.76 -22.10
N ARG A 447 -46.73 14.01 -21.61
CA ARG A 447 -47.90 14.91 -21.64
C ARG A 447 -48.34 15.20 -23.08
N THR A 448 -47.39 15.37 -24.00
CA THR A 448 -47.64 15.56 -25.44
C THR A 448 -48.27 14.31 -26.03
N VAL A 449 -47.74 13.13 -25.69
CA VAL A 449 -48.28 11.84 -26.15
C VAL A 449 -49.71 11.65 -25.63
N GLU A 450 -49.97 11.89 -24.35
CA GLU A 450 -51.31 11.84 -23.75
C GLU A 450 -52.31 12.78 -24.41
N ALA A 451 -51.89 14.01 -24.73
CA ALA A 451 -52.72 14.97 -25.44
C ALA A 451 -53.14 14.45 -26.83
N VAL A 452 -52.22 13.84 -27.58
CA VAL A 452 -52.49 13.29 -28.91
C VAL A 452 -53.52 12.16 -28.87
N TYR A 453 -53.35 11.18 -27.97
CA TYR A 453 -54.29 10.07 -27.84
C TYR A 453 -55.66 10.51 -27.35
N ARG A 454 -55.71 11.43 -26.37
CA ARG A 454 -56.95 11.99 -25.84
C ARG A 454 -57.72 12.76 -26.91
N ALA A 455 -57.04 13.57 -27.72
CA ALA A 455 -57.67 14.37 -28.77
C ALA A 455 -58.30 13.53 -29.89
N LEU A 456 -57.84 12.28 -30.08
CA LEU A 456 -58.35 11.37 -31.10
C LEU A 456 -59.31 10.30 -30.55
N ASP A 457 -59.61 10.33 -29.26
CA ASP A 457 -60.42 9.33 -28.55
C ASP A 457 -59.89 7.89 -28.74
N ILE A 458 -58.55 7.76 -28.79
CA ILE A 458 -57.86 6.47 -28.94
C ILE A 458 -57.46 5.99 -27.55
N PRO A 459 -57.83 4.75 -27.14
CA PRO A 459 -57.38 4.19 -25.88
C PRO A 459 -55.86 4.09 -25.88
N MET A 460 -55.21 4.74 -24.91
CA MET A 460 -53.83 4.40 -24.59
C MET A 460 -53.82 2.97 -24.05
N GLY A 461 -53.42 2.01 -24.87
CA GLY A 461 -53.10 0.67 -24.40
C GLY A 461 -51.96 0.69 -23.37
N ASP A 462 -51.48 -0.48 -22.96
CA ASP A 462 -50.35 -0.65 -22.04
C ASP A 462 -49.05 -0.11 -22.69
N MET A 463 -48.95 1.23 -22.80
CA MET A 463 -47.73 1.96 -23.09
C MET A 463 -46.82 1.64 -21.91
N ASN A 464 -45.83 0.79 -22.17
CA ASN A 464 -44.85 0.30 -21.23
C ASN A 464 -44.44 1.45 -20.28
N ARG A 465 -45.05 1.50 -19.09
CA ARG A 465 -44.72 2.46 -18.02
C ARG A 465 -43.38 2.03 -17.44
N GLY A 466 -42.33 2.16 -18.25
CA GLY A 466 -40.95 2.05 -17.79
C GLY A 466 -40.75 3.11 -16.74
N LYS A 467 -40.34 2.66 -15.54
CA LYS A 467 -40.12 3.50 -14.36
C LYS A 467 -39.40 4.80 -14.74
N MET A 468 -40.08 5.92 -14.55
CA MET A 468 -39.46 7.23 -14.42
C MET A 468 -38.37 7.14 -13.36
N ASN A 469 -37.12 7.37 -13.76
CA ASN A 469 -36.07 7.90 -12.90
C ASN A 469 -35.33 8.92 -13.77
N GLY A 470 -35.57 10.22 -13.52
CA GLY A 470 -34.67 11.27 -14.01
C GLY A 470 -35.26 12.37 -14.89
N VAL A 471 -36.58 12.60 -14.93
CA VAL A 471 -37.09 13.90 -15.42
C VAL A 471 -37.35 14.77 -14.20
N MET A 472 -36.55 15.82 -14.06
CA MET A 472 -36.79 16.91 -13.11
C MET A 472 -38.23 17.41 -13.29
N ASP A 473 -39.00 17.37 -12.20
CA ASP A 473 -40.15 18.25 -12.06
C ASP A 473 -39.62 19.69 -12.15
N GLU A 474 -40.05 20.42 -13.16
CA GLU A 474 -40.04 21.88 -13.15
C GLU A 474 -41.03 22.33 -12.06
N GLU A 475 -40.55 22.42 -10.82
CA GLU A 475 -41.08 23.36 -9.84
C GLU A 475 -40.20 24.60 -9.86
N ASP A 476 -40.84 25.76 -10.04
CA ASP A 476 -40.28 27.10 -10.06
C ASP A 476 -39.15 27.30 -9.04
N GLY A 477 -37.91 27.21 -9.51
CA GLY A 477 -36.71 27.66 -8.82
C GLY A 477 -35.84 28.32 -9.87
N GLU A 478 -35.48 29.59 -9.64
CA GLU A 478 -34.54 30.32 -10.48
C GLU A 478 -33.33 29.45 -10.83
N ILE A 479 -33.26 29.03 -12.10
CA ILE A 479 -32.05 28.47 -12.69
C ILE A 479 -31.06 29.63 -12.72
N VAL A 480 -30.13 29.63 -11.77
CA VAL A 480 -28.92 30.43 -11.90
C VAL A 480 -28.18 29.85 -13.10
N GLU A 481 -28.24 30.55 -14.23
CA GLU A 481 -27.35 30.35 -15.35
C GLU A 481 -25.92 30.59 -14.86
N GLU A 482 -25.25 29.55 -14.38
CA GLU A 482 -23.78 29.56 -14.38
C GLU A 482 -23.32 29.36 -15.81
N GLU A 483 -22.86 30.45 -16.43
CA GLU A 483 -22.13 30.46 -17.68
C GLU A 483 -20.93 29.51 -17.59
N VAL A 484 -21.09 28.26 -18.03
CA VAL A 484 -19.96 27.33 -18.23
C VAL A 484 -19.30 27.71 -19.56
N ASP A 485 -18.44 28.72 -19.48
CA ASP A 485 -17.61 29.17 -20.60
C ASP A 485 -16.69 28.03 -21.09
N ASN A 486 -16.78 27.75 -22.40
CA ASN A 486 -15.79 27.12 -23.28
C ASN A 486 -14.72 26.16 -22.68
N ILE A 487 -15.13 25.02 -22.12
CA ILE A 487 -14.17 23.93 -21.78
C ILE A 487 -13.58 23.25 -23.03
N TYR A 488 -14.20 23.41 -24.21
CA TYR A 488 -13.77 22.76 -25.46
C TYR A 488 -12.84 23.60 -26.33
N GLY A 489 -12.31 24.73 -25.83
CA GLY A 489 -11.29 25.45 -26.58
C GLY A 489 -10.64 26.61 -25.83
N HIS A 490 -9.41 26.42 -25.37
CA HIS A 490 -8.20 27.13 -25.81
C HIS A 490 -6.99 26.60 -25.04
N ASP A 491 -5.89 26.36 -25.75
CA ASP A 491 -4.52 26.67 -25.30
C ASP A 491 -3.59 26.41 -26.50
N GLU A 492 -3.42 27.46 -27.32
CA GLU A 492 -2.21 27.62 -28.12
C GLU A 492 -1.09 28.10 -27.18
N VAL A 493 -0.12 27.23 -26.87
CA VAL A 493 1.34 27.54 -26.85
C VAL A 493 2.12 26.26 -27.12
#